data_AF-A0A914NCQ8-F1
#
_entry.id   AF-A0A914NCQ8-F1
#
_cell.length_a   1.000
_cell.length_b   1.000
_cell.length_c   1.000
_cell.angle_alpha   90.00
_cell.angle_beta   90.00
_cell.angle_gamma   90.00
#
_symmetry.space_group_name_H-M   'P 1'
#
loop_
_entity.id
_entity.type
_entity.pdbx_description
1 polymer ?
#
loop_
_entity_poly.entity_id
_entity_poly.type
_entity_poly.pdbx_seq_one_letter_code
_entity_poly.pdbx_strand_id
1 'polypeptide(L)'
;MNSVEGPPIPFNFPIRGGLQTGSEIIFHGATYNGERKRFHINLLGEGDNVVLHFNPRFKFLEDTIVLNSKTYAGWGTEERHRNRLSLGDSFRIRLVCHHSHFLIQVNDKEVANYEHRLSPSMVRGLEVDGDVSLQRVQMINFPQPPNPHPQYPYPSPYPQPQYPPPAAPYDPLMSTSNPMPTNMPQMPPNAGWNPQQSSPYPNQQNLSPYPNNNLGGPGYPY
;
A
#
# COMPACT_ATOMS: atom_id res chain seq x y z
N MET A 1 5.20 7.59 -9.56
CA MET A 1 5.89 7.59 -8.26
C MET A 1 4.85 7.81 -7.20
N ASN A 2 4.72 6.89 -6.25
CA ASN A 2 3.73 7.02 -5.17
C ASN A 2 4.48 7.48 -3.91
N SER A 3 4.00 8.52 -3.23
CA SER A 3 4.56 8.95 -1.94
C SER A 3 3.48 9.08 -0.87
N VAL A 4 3.90 8.87 0.38
CA VAL A 4 3.10 9.10 1.58
C VAL A 4 3.85 10.11 2.43
N GLU A 5 3.19 11.22 2.74
CA GLU A 5 3.78 12.33 3.51
C GLU A 5 3.37 12.22 4.99
N GLY A 6 4.34 12.44 5.88
CA GLY A 6 4.17 12.45 7.33
C GLY A 6 3.38 11.28 7.94
N PRO A 7 3.61 10.01 7.54
CA PRO A 7 2.82 8.91 8.07
C PRO A 7 3.06 8.71 9.58
N PRO A 8 2.02 8.37 10.36
CA PRO A 8 2.17 8.06 11.78
C PRO A 8 2.91 6.74 11.98
N ILE A 9 3.49 6.54 13.17
CA ILE A 9 4.13 5.30 13.60
C ILE A 9 3.23 4.58 14.61
N PRO A 10 2.94 3.26 14.44
CA PRO A 10 3.44 2.38 13.38
C PRO A 10 2.85 2.70 12.00
N PHE A 11 3.70 2.68 10.98
CA PHE A 11 3.30 2.89 9.59
C PHE A 11 3.15 1.55 8.89
N ASN A 12 1.97 1.29 8.32
CA ASN A 12 1.69 0.10 7.53
C ASN A 12 1.19 0.51 6.15
N PHE A 13 1.77 -0.08 5.10
CA PHE A 13 1.39 0.22 3.72
C PHE A 13 1.30 -1.05 2.87
N PRO A 14 0.15 -1.33 2.23
CA PRO A 14 0.00 -2.50 1.37
C PRO A 14 0.74 -2.32 0.04
N ILE A 15 1.50 -3.34 -0.36
CA ILE A 15 2.22 -3.39 -1.63
C ILE A 15 1.58 -4.47 -2.51
N ARG A 16 0.92 -4.05 -3.59
CA ARG A 16 0.30 -4.97 -4.55
C ARG A 16 1.29 -5.33 -5.66
N GLY A 17 1.40 -6.61 -5.99
CA GLY A 17 2.26 -7.11 -7.06
C GLY A 17 3.72 -7.37 -6.67
N GLY A 18 4.11 -7.11 -5.42
CA GLY A 18 5.48 -7.31 -4.94
C GLY A 18 6.50 -6.32 -5.51
N LEU A 19 7.77 -6.61 -5.26
CA LEU A 19 8.90 -5.84 -5.77
C LEU A 19 9.53 -6.55 -6.97
N GLN A 20 10.04 -5.77 -7.90
CA GLN A 20 10.77 -6.24 -9.07
C GLN A 20 12.14 -5.59 -9.12
N THR A 21 13.06 -6.11 -9.94
CA THR A 21 14.35 -5.46 -10.15
C THR A 21 14.15 -4.01 -10.60
N GLY A 22 14.83 -3.09 -9.93
CA GLY A 22 14.69 -1.64 -10.13
C GLY A 22 13.61 -0.97 -9.27
N SER A 23 12.80 -1.72 -8.51
CA SER A 23 11.93 -1.15 -7.48
C SER A 23 12.77 -0.50 -6.38
N GLU A 24 12.33 0.66 -5.89
CA GLU A 24 13.01 1.40 -4.85
C GLU A 24 12.02 1.96 -3.83
N ILE A 25 12.36 1.84 -2.54
CA ILE A 25 11.66 2.51 -1.44
C ILE A 25 12.62 3.47 -0.75
N ILE A 26 12.22 4.73 -0.63
CA ILE A 26 13.01 5.78 0.03
C ILE A 26 12.25 6.26 1.26
N PHE A 27 12.92 6.24 2.39
CA PHE A 27 12.41 6.76 3.66
C PHE A 27 13.18 8.01 4.03
N HIS A 28 12.45 9.09 4.25
CA HIS A 28 12.95 10.30 4.89
C HIS A 28 12.35 10.31 6.29
N GLY A 29 13.22 10.30 7.30
CA GLY A 29 12.82 10.28 8.70
C GLY A 29 13.80 10.99 9.61
N ALA A 30 13.50 11.00 10.90
CA ALA A 30 14.44 11.35 11.94
C ALA A 30 14.33 10.34 13.08
N THR A 31 15.47 10.01 13.68
CA THR A 31 15.49 9.20 14.90
C THR A 31 15.32 10.10 16.11
N TYR A 32 14.81 9.55 17.20
CA TYR A 32 14.76 10.26 18.48
C TYR A 32 15.12 9.30 19.62
N ASN A 33 15.44 9.87 20.79
CA ASN A 33 15.91 9.11 21.94
C ASN A 33 14.76 8.43 22.71
N GLY A 34 13.98 7.58 22.05
CA GLY A 34 12.84 6.86 22.64
C GLY A 34 13.24 5.69 23.54
N GLU A 35 12.29 5.01 24.16
CA GLU A 35 12.55 3.95 25.16
C GLU A 35 13.11 2.66 24.54
N ARG A 36 12.67 2.31 23.32
CA ARG A 36 13.05 1.06 22.63
C ARG A 36 14.51 1.10 22.17
N LYS A 37 15.08 2.30 21.94
CA LYS A 37 16.42 2.57 21.39
C LYS A 37 16.66 1.85 20.07
N ARG A 38 15.60 1.65 19.29
CA ARG A 38 15.60 0.97 18.00
C ARG A 38 14.32 1.26 17.24
N PHE A 39 14.36 1.09 15.93
CA PHE A 39 13.19 0.97 15.08
C PHE A 39 13.44 -0.11 14.03
N HIS A 40 12.41 -0.53 13.32
CA HIS A 40 12.58 -1.46 12.21
C HIS A 40 11.76 -1.05 11.00
N ILE A 41 12.23 -1.50 9.85
CA ILE A 41 11.52 -1.48 8.57
C ILE A 41 11.41 -2.94 8.14
N ASN A 42 10.18 -3.40 7.93
CA ASN A 42 9.87 -4.74 7.46
C ASN A 42 9.26 -4.69 6.06
N LEU A 43 9.84 -5.43 5.12
CA LEU A 43 9.15 -5.84 3.90
C LEU A 43 8.39 -7.12 4.21
N LEU A 44 7.08 -7.00 4.44
CA LEU A 44 6.20 -8.08 4.83
C LEU A 44 5.87 -8.95 3.60
N GLY A 45 5.95 -10.26 3.77
CA GLY A 45 5.54 -11.26 2.77
C GLY A 45 4.11 -11.75 2.99
N GLU A 46 3.77 -12.87 2.36
CA GLU A 46 2.52 -13.59 2.65
C GLU A 46 2.60 -14.29 4.02
N GLY A 47 1.48 -14.30 4.75
CA GLY A 47 1.42 -14.81 6.12
C GLY A 47 2.33 -14.02 7.06
N ASP A 48 3.08 -14.72 7.91
CA ASP A 48 3.98 -14.13 8.90
C ASP A 48 5.42 -13.93 8.40
N ASN A 49 5.64 -14.07 7.09
CA ASN A 49 6.96 -13.95 6.48
C ASN A 49 7.44 -12.50 6.49
N VAL A 50 8.74 -12.31 6.72
CA VAL A 50 9.43 -11.02 6.56
C VAL A 50 10.54 -11.22 5.53
N VAL A 51 10.37 -10.63 4.35
CA VAL A 51 11.30 -10.72 3.21
C VAL A 51 12.61 -9.99 3.51
N LEU A 52 12.51 -8.85 4.21
CA LEU A 52 13.65 -8.10 4.72
C LEU A 52 13.23 -7.40 6.00
N HIS A 53 13.97 -7.67 7.07
CA HIS A 53 13.94 -6.93 8.31
C HIS A 53 15.18 -6.05 8.37
N PHE A 54 15.00 -4.73 8.37
CA PHE A 54 16.07 -3.76 8.57
C PHE A 54 15.87 -3.13 9.96
N ASN A 55 16.79 -3.35 10.88
CA ASN A 55 16.63 -2.95 12.28
C ASN A 55 17.86 -2.24 12.84
N PRO A 56 17.92 -0.91 12.73
CA PRO A 56 18.89 -0.10 13.46
C PRO A 56 18.66 -0.17 14.97
N ARG A 57 19.73 -0.42 15.70
CA ARG A 57 19.77 -0.46 17.16
C ARG A 57 20.81 0.57 17.63
N PHE A 58 20.45 1.34 18.65
CA PHE A 58 21.25 2.48 19.14
C PHE A 58 21.73 2.31 20.59
N LYS A 59 21.64 1.11 21.15
CA LYS A 59 22.15 0.84 22.50
C LYS A 59 23.68 0.85 22.46
N PHE A 60 24.33 1.35 23.52
CA PHE A 60 25.79 1.50 23.59
C PHE A 60 26.58 0.23 23.21
N LEU A 61 26.08 -0.96 23.57
CA LEU A 61 26.71 -2.25 23.23
C LEU A 61 26.20 -2.90 21.93
N GLU A 62 25.18 -2.32 21.28
CA GLU A 62 24.55 -2.84 20.06
C GLU A 62 24.35 -1.72 19.02
N ASP A 63 25.31 -0.80 18.85
CA ASP A 63 25.22 0.25 17.83
C ASP A 63 25.45 -0.35 16.42
N THR A 64 24.41 -1.00 15.91
CA THR A 64 24.46 -1.81 14.69
C THR A 64 23.14 -1.75 13.94
N ILE A 65 23.22 -1.95 12.62
CA ILE A 65 22.07 -2.27 11.79
C ILE A 65 22.04 -3.79 11.64
N VAL A 66 20.93 -4.40 12.07
CA VAL A 66 20.69 -5.84 11.89
C VAL A 66 19.78 -6.05 10.68
N LEU A 67 20.18 -6.96 9.81
CA LEU A 67 19.40 -7.43 8.66
C LEU A 67 19.02 -8.89 8.86
N ASN A 68 17.78 -9.25 8.54
CA ASN A 68 17.35 -10.65 8.57
C ASN A 68 16.12 -10.90 7.70
N SER A 69 15.73 -12.17 7.57
CA SER A 69 14.46 -12.63 7.01
C SER A 69 13.77 -13.55 8.01
N LYS A 70 12.45 -13.58 7.99
CA LYS A 70 11.64 -14.50 8.80
C LYS A 70 10.80 -15.37 7.87
N THR A 71 10.83 -16.68 8.10
CA THR A 71 9.92 -17.64 7.46
C THR A 71 9.04 -18.32 8.50
N TYR A 72 8.24 -19.30 8.09
CA TYR A 72 7.53 -20.19 9.02
C TYR A 72 8.47 -20.88 10.04
N ALA A 73 9.75 -21.09 9.67
CA ALA A 73 10.76 -21.67 10.55
C ALA A 73 11.31 -20.67 11.59
N GLY A 74 10.86 -19.41 11.54
CA GLY A 74 11.31 -18.33 12.39
C GLY A 74 12.34 -17.42 11.71
N TRP A 75 13.10 -16.71 12.53
CA TRP A 75 14.16 -15.81 12.08
C TRP A 75 15.37 -16.60 11.57
N GLY A 76 15.93 -16.18 10.43
CA GLY A 76 17.18 -16.74 9.93
C GLY A 76 18.42 -16.21 10.67
N THR A 77 19.59 -16.40 10.07
CA THR A 77 20.86 -15.85 10.59
C THR A 77 20.92 -14.34 10.41
N GLU A 78 21.20 -13.60 11.48
CA GLU A 78 21.36 -12.14 11.43
C GLU A 78 22.63 -11.73 10.66
N GLU A 79 22.51 -10.74 9.76
CA GLU A 79 23.64 -9.98 9.21
C GLU A 79 23.78 -8.65 9.97
N ARG A 80 24.98 -8.31 10.40
CA ARG A 80 25.25 -7.13 11.24
C ARG A 80 26.18 -6.16 10.53
N HIS A 81 25.76 -4.91 10.49
CA HIS A 81 26.51 -3.83 9.85
C HIS A 81 26.71 -2.67 10.82
N ARG A 82 27.76 -1.88 10.58
CA ARG A 82 28.00 -0.66 11.36
C ARG A 82 26.81 0.29 11.20
N ASN A 83 26.31 0.82 12.32
CA ASN A 83 25.25 1.80 12.27
C ASN A 83 25.75 3.09 11.62
N ARG A 84 24.97 3.61 10.66
CA ARG A 84 25.22 4.87 9.96
C ARG A 84 24.21 5.95 10.32
N LEU A 85 23.26 5.62 11.18
CA LEU A 85 22.30 6.54 11.76
C LEU A 85 22.83 7.04 13.11
N SER A 86 22.34 8.18 13.55
CA SER A 86 22.68 8.78 14.84
C SER A 86 21.41 9.28 15.50
N LEU A 87 21.29 9.07 16.81
CA LEU A 87 20.11 9.47 17.57
C LEU A 87 19.89 10.99 17.51
N GLY A 88 18.67 11.41 17.16
CA GLY A 88 18.31 12.82 17.03
C GLY A 88 18.52 13.37 15.62
N ASP A 89 19.23 12.65 14.75
CA ASP A 89 19.51 13.11 13.40
C ASP A 89 18.42 12.67 12.40
N SER A 90 18.27 13.50 11.37
CA SER A 90 17.52 13.15 10.16
C SER A 90 18.28 12.13 9.32
N PHE A 91 17.55 11.33 8.56
CA PHE A 91 18.12 10.32 7.70
C PHE A 91 17.39 10.21 6.37
N ARG A 92 18.10 9.64 5.41
CA ARG A 92 17.55 9.08 4.18
C ARG A 92 17.97 7.62 4.04
N ILE A 93 17.02 6.71 4.11
CA ILE A 93 17.25 5.28 3.87
C ILE A 93 16.70 4.93 2.49
N ARG A 94 17.46 4.18 1.69
CA ARG A 94 17.02 3.63 0.41
C ARG A 94 17.13 2.11 0.46
N LEU A 95 16.07 1.44 0.03
CA LEU A 95 16.06 0.01 -0.25
C LEU A 95 15.85 -0.15 -1.75
N VAL A 96 16.85 -0.64 -2.47
CA VAL A 96 16.81 -0.83 -3.92
C VAL A 96 16.83 -2.32 -4.23
N CYS A 97 15.81 -2.81 -4.94
CA CYS A 97 15.72 -4.20 -5.34
C CYS A 97 16.60 -4.44 -6.57
N HIS A 98 17.73 -5.11 -6.41
CA HIS A 98 18.50 -5.65 -7.53
C HIS A 98 18.04 -7.08 -7.86
N HIS A 99 18.66 -7.68 -8.88
CA HIS A 99 18.35 -9.04 -9.31
C HIS A 99 18.63 -10.09 -8.24
N SER A 100 19.77 -9.98 -7.53
CA SER A 100 20.21 -10.97 -6.54
C SER A 100 20.12 -10.52 -5.07
N HIS A 101 19.96 -9.23 -4.82
CA HIS A 101 20.01 -8.65 -3.47
C HIS A 101 19.19 -7.36 -3.35
N PHE A 102 18.97 -6.93 -2.11
CA PHE A 102 18.60 -5.54 -1.81
C PHE A 102 19.88 -4.72 -1.55
N LEU A 103 20.09 -3.67 -2.32
CA LEU A 103 21.07 -2.64 -1.99
C LEU A 103 20.46 -1.72 -0.94
N ILE A 104 21.15 -1.55 0.18
CA ILE A 104 20.71 -0.76 1.31
C ILE A 104 21.66 0.42 1.48
N GLN A 105 21.11 1.63 1.43
CA GLN A 105 21.87 2.86 1.61
C GLN A 105 21.29 3.72 2.73
N VAL A 106 22.18 4.34 3.50
CA VAL A 106 21.85 5.31 4.55
C VAL A 106 22.64 6.58 4.28
N ASN A 107 21.95 7.71 4.14
CA ASN A 107 22.54 9.02 3.86
C ASN A 107 23.52 8.96 2.67
N ASP A 108 23.05 8.36 1.56
CA ASP A 108 23.78 8.18 0.30
C ASP A 108 25.02 7.29 0.36
N LYS A 109 25.26 6.63 1.50
CA LYS A 109 26.33 5.65 1.67
C LYS A 109 25.77 4.24 1.69
N GLU A 110 26.41 3.35 0.94
CA GLU A 110 26.10 1.92 0.99
C GLU A 110 26.41 1.33 2.36
N VAL A 111 25.46 0.53 2.87
CA VAL A 111 25.57 -0.19 4.15
C VAL A 111 25.69 -1.69 3.90
N ALA A 112 24.90 -2.24 2.98
CA ALA A 112 24.86 -3.66 2.71
C ALA A 112 24.28 -3.97 1.32
N ASN A 113 24.67 -5.12 0.78
CA ASN A 113 24.01 -5.82 -0.31
C ASN A 113 23.43 -7.11 0.27
N TYR A 114 22.16 -7.08 0.68
CA TYR A 114 21.50 -8.19 1.37
C TYR A 114 20.95 -9.18 0.35
N GLU A 115 21.55 -10.36 0.24
CA GLU A 115 21.13 -11.39 -0.71
C GLU A 115 19.66 -11.80 -0.48
N HIS A 116 18.93 -12.00 -1.59
CA HIS A 116 17.53 -12.39 -1.52
C HIS A 116 17.39 -13.80 -0.92
N ARG A 117 16.98 -13.89 0.35
CA ARG A 117 16.62 -15.16 1.00
C ARG A 117 15.19 -15.59 0.70
N LEU A 118 14.34 -14.62 0.38
CA LEU A 118 12.98 -14.80 -0.11
C LEU A 118 12.80 -13.95 -1.37
N SER A 119 11.91 -14.39 -2.27
CA SER A 119 11.69 -13.66 -3.52
C SER A 119 11.12 -12.26 -3.24
N PRO A 120 11.68 -11.18 -3.82
CA PRO A 120 11.13 -9.82 -3.71
C PRO A 120 9.68 -9.72 -4.22
N SER A 121 9.29 -10.59 -5.15
CA SER A 121 7.92 -10.67 -5.66
C SER A 121 6.91 -11.15 -4.61
N MET A 122 7.36 -11.70 -3.48
CA MET A 122 6.51 -12.11 -2.35
C MET A 122 6.14 -10.95 -1.43
N VAL A 123 6.74 -9.76 -1.57
CA VAL A 123 6.40 -8.61 -0.74
C VAL A 123 4.92 -8.24 -0.94
N ARG A 124 4.20 -8.08 0.17
CA ARG A 124 2.77 -7.70 0.22
C ARG A 124 2.53 -6.44 1.05
N GLY A 125 3.51 -6.04 1.85
CA GLY A 125 3.36 -4.85 2.68
C GLY A 125 4.70 -4.30 3.15
N LEU A 126 4.62 -3.09 3.67
CA LEU A 126 5.70 -2.38 4.33
C LEU A 126 5.20 -2.03 5.74
N GLU A 127 6.01 -2.35 6.74
CA GLU A 127 5.78 -1.93 8.12
C GLU A 127 7.00 -1.16 8.63
N VAL A 128 6.76 -0.05 9.32
CA VAL A 128 7.78 0.70 10.07
C VAL A 128 7.26 0.93 11.48
N ASP A 129 8.02 0.51 12.50
CA ASP A 129 7.65 0.71 13.90
C ASP A 129 8.90 0.93 14.79
N GLY A 130 8.69 1.50 15.98
CA GLY A 130 9.72 1.80 16.96
C GLY A 130 10.03 3.29 17.09
N ASP A 131 11.22 3.61 17.58
CA ASP A 131 11.63 4.99 17.92
C ASP A 131 12.11 5.76 16.70
N VAL A 132 11.17 6.13 15.82
CA VAL A 132 11.43 6.83 14.56
C VAL A 132 10.27 7.76 14.24
N SER A 133 10.55 8.88 13.58
CA SER A 133 9.53 9.69 12.90
C SER A 133 9.78 9.65 11.40
N LEU A 134 8.71 9.55 10.61
CA LEU A 134 8.79 9.58 9.15
C LEU A 134 8.26 10.92 8.65
N GLN A 135 9.04 11.60 7.81
CA GLN A 135 8.54 12.75 7.07
C GLN A 135 7.96 12.34 5.73
N ARG A 136 8.54 11.34 5.07
CA ARG A 136 8.06 10.89 3.75
C ARG A 136 8.53 9.48 3.41
N VAL A 137 7.65 8.70 2.81
CA VAL A 137 7.99 7.40 2.19
C VAL A 137 7.68 7.47 0.70
N GLN A 138 8.63 7.09 -0.14
CA GLN A 138 8.51 7.14 -1.59
C GLN A 138 8.69 5.75 -2.19
N MET A 139 7.83 5.39 -3.14
CA MET A 139 7.84 4.12 -3.86
C MET A 139 8.02 4.39 -5.35
N ILE A 140 9.08 3.82 -5.92
CA ILE A 140 9.52 4.03 -7.30
C ILE A 140 9.59 2.67 -8.01
N ASN A 141 9.11 2.61 -9.25
CA ASN A 141 9.08 1.40 -10.10
C ASN A 141 8.33 0.20 -9.48
N PHE A 142 7.20 0.48 -8.84
CA PHE A 142 6.29 -0.54 -8.32
C PHE A 142 5.35 -1.00 -9.45
N PRO A 143 5.01 -2.30 -9.52
CA PRO A 143 4.01 -2.79 -10.44
C PRO A 143 2.73 -1.97 -10.30
N GLN A 144 2.34 -1.26 -11.34
CA GLN A 144 1.03 -0.63 -11.37
C GLN A 144 0.02 -1.76 -11.57
N PRO A 145 -1.16 -1.72 -10.92
CA PRO A 145 -2.24 -2.60 -11.34
C PRO A 145 -2.46 -2.39 -12.85
N PRO A 146 -2.77 -3.46 -13.60
CA PRO A 146 -3.13 -3.32 -15.01
C PRO A 146 -4.16 -2.22 -15.12
N ASN A 147 -3.91 -1.24 -15.99
CA ASN A 147 -4.88 -0.18 -16.23
C ASN A 147 -6.22 -0.87 -16.56
N PRO A 148 -7.31 -0.65 -15.79
CA PRO A 148 -8.60 -1.29 -16.07
C PRO A 148 -9.15 -0.89 -17.45
N HIS A 149 -8.56 0.14 -18.08
CA HIS A 149 -8.76 0.48 -19.47
C HIS A 149 -7.45 0.29 -20.26
N PRO A 150 -7.19 -0.91 -20.81
CA PRO A 150 -6.30 -0.99 -21.97
C PRO A 150 -6.86 -0.03 -23.02
N GLN A 151 -6.09 1.02 -23.35
CA GLN A 151 -6.33 1.83 -24.56
C GLN A 151 -6.07 0.92 -25.76
N TYR A 152 -7.02 0.05 -26.06
CA TYR A 152 -7.08 -0.58 -27.36
C TYR A 152 -7.41 0.53 -28.37
N PRO A 153 -6.63 0.70 -29.44
CA PRO A 153 -7.03 1.54 -30.55
C PRO A 153 -8.18 0.84 -31.28
N TYR A 154 -9.38 0.87 -30.70
CA TYR A 154 -10.60 0.61 -31.47
C TYR A 154 -10.96 1.90 -32.18
N PRO A 155 -10.91 1.96 -33.52
CA PRO A 155 -11.62 3.01 -34.23
C PRO A 155 -13.09 2.89 -33.83
N SER A 156 -13.64 3.92 -33.19
CA SER A 156 -15.06 3.93 -32.83
C SER A 156 -15.86 3.95 -34.14
N PRO A 157 -16.66 2.91 -34.47
CA PRO A 157 -17.51 2.94 -35.66
C PRO A 157 -18.75 3.81 -35.46
N TYR A 158 -18.92 4.42 -34.27
CA TYR A 158 -20.05 5.26 -33.93
C TYR A 158 -19.61 6.72 -33.81
N PRO A 159 -20.23 7.64 -34.58
CA PRO A 159 -20.06 9.06 -34.34
C PRO A 159 -20.43 9.36 -32.88
N GLN A 160 -19.54 10.06 -32.16
CA GLN A 160 -19.89 10.63 -30.87
C GLN A 160 -21.12 11.52 -31.06
N PRO A 161 -22.20 11.39 -30.26
CA PRO A 161 -23.32 12.32 -30.35
C PRO A 161 -22.78 13.72 -30.05
N GLN A 162 -22.80 14.59 -31.07
CA GLN A 162 -22.51 16.00 -30.87
C GLN A 162 -23.65 16.57 -30.03
N TYR A 163 -23.41 16.70 -28.72
CA TYR A 163 -24.29 17.49 -27.89
C TYR A 163 -24.28 18.92 -28.45
N PRO A 164 -25.44 19.50 -28.78
CA PRO A 164 -25.48 20.90 -29.16
C PRO A 164 -24.94 21.73 -27.97
N PRO A 165 -24.22 22.84 -28.26
CA PRO A 165 -23.77 23.72 -27.20
C PRO A 165 -24.98 24.18 -26.35
N PRO A 166 -24.79 24.39 -25.04
CA PRO A 166 -25.86 24.88 -24.18
C PRO A 166 -26.42 26.18 -24.77
N ALA A 167 -27.76 26.27 -24.83
CA ALA A 167 -28.45 27.44 -25.34
C ALA A 167 -27.96 28.70 -24.61
N ALA A 168 -27.70 29.76 -25.36
CA ALA A 168 -27.33 31.06 -24.81
C ALA A 168 -28.37 31.52 -23.77
N PRO A 169 -27.97 32.25 -22.73
CA PRO A 169 -28.89 32.77 -21.72
C PRO A 169 -29.97 33.62 -22.38
N TYR A 170 -31.23 33.39 -21.96
CA TYR A 170 -32.42 34.06 -22.46
C TYR A 170 -32.35 35.57 -22.16
N ASP A 171 -32.36 36.41 -23.19
CA ASP A 171 -32.50 37.87 -23.08
C ASP A 171 -34.00 38.25 -23.16
N PRO A 172 -34.61 38.77 -22.09
CA PRO A 172 -36.05 39.03 -22.04
C PRO A 172 -36.55 40.26 -22.82
N LEU A 173 -35.76 40.90 -23.68
CA LEU A 173 -36.17 42.14 -24.38
C LEU A 173 -36.48 42.02 -25.88
N MET A 174 -36.49 40.84 -26.49
CA MET A 174 -36.88 40.67 -27.90
C MET A 174 -38.30 40.09 -28.03
N SER A 175 -39.30 40.96 -27.94
CA SER A 175 -40.64 40.73 -28.47
C SER A 175 -40.61 40.95 -29.98
N THR A 176 -40.95 39.92 -30.78
CA THR A 176 -41.96 39.97 -31.85
C THR A 176 -41.97 38.68 -32.68
N SER A 177 -43.17 38.09 -32.75
CA SER A 177 -43.68 37.25 -33.83
C SER A 177 -42.80 36.12 -34.41
N ASN A 178 -43.08 34.87 -34.00
CA ASN A 178 -43.42 33.82 -34.97
C ASN A 178 -44.05 32.57 -34.32
N PRO A 179 -44.96 31.87 -35.03
CA PRO A 179 -45.79 30.81 -34.46
C PRO A 179 -45.05 29.47 -34.31
N MET A 180 -45.48 28.69 -33.30
CA MET A 180 -44.96 27.35 -32.96
C MET A 180 -45.19 26.32 -34.09
N PRO A 181 -44.20 25.50 -34.47
CA PRO A 181 -44.45 24.29 -35.24
C PRO A 181 -44.93 23.15 -34.31
N THR A 182 -46.13 22.64 -34.57
CA THR A 182 -46.63 21.36 -34.06
C THR A 182 -45.83 20.21 -34.65
N ASN A 183 -44.91 19.63 -33.86
CA ASN A 183 -44.51 18.22 -33.92
C ASN A 183 -43.57 17.87 -32.75
N MET A 184 -44.13 17.37 -31.66
CA MET A 184 -43.36 16.61 -30.65
C MET A 184 -43.60 15.11 -30.89
N PRO A 185 -42.55 14.29 -31.03
CA PRO A 185 -42.67 12.85 -30.83
C PRO A 185 -43.03 12.57 -29.36
N GLN A 186 -44.14 11.87 -29.13
CA GLN A 186 -44.53 11.40 -27.80
C GLN A 186 -43.50 10.39 -27.26
N MET A 187 -43.12 10.55 -25.99
CA MET A 187 -42.34 9.56 -25.24
C MET A 187 -43.18 8.29 -24.98
N PRO A 188 -42.61 7.07 -25.08
CA PRO A 188 -43.29 5.87 -24.59
C PRO A 188 -43.38 5.87 -23.04
N PRO A 189 -44.43 5.28 -22.45
CA PRO A 189 -44.64 5.27 -21.00
C PRO A 189 -43.54 4.50 -20.25
N ASN A 190 -43.18 5.06 -19.10
CA ASN A 190 -42.28 4.55 -18.09
C ASN A 190 -42.64 3.09 -17.68
N ALA A 191 -41.81 2.12 -18.05
CA ALA A 191 -41.89 0.76 -17.50
C ALA A 191 -41.30 0.79 -16.09
N GLY A 192 -42.13 0.44 -15.10
CA GLY A 192 -41.87 0.61 -13.69
C GLY A 192 -40.55 0.00 -13.20
N TRP A 193 -39.85 0.78 -12.38
CA TRP A 193 -38.80 0.31 -11.49
C TRP A 193 -39.36 -0.73 -10.51
N ASN A 194 -38.80 -1.94 -10.52
CA ASN A 194 -39.03 -2.99 -9.53
C ASN A 194 -37.80 -3.08 -8.60
N PRO A 195 -37.88 -2.72 -7.30
CA PRO A 195 -36.73 -2.74 -6.41
C PRO A 195 -36.60 -4.10 -5.71
N GLN A 196 -36.46 -5.19 -6.47
CA GLN A 196 -35.98 -6.49 -5.96
C GLN A 196 -35.21 -7.20 -7.07
N GLN A 197 -33.99 -7.69 -6.76
CA GLN A 197 -32.94 -8.29 -7.62
C GLN A 197 -31.93 -7.24 -8.14
N SER A 198 -30.63 -7.25 -7.81
CA SER A 198 -29.76 -8.27 -7.24
C SER A 198 -28.50 -7.60 -6.64
N SER A 199 -28.19 -7.89 -5.37
CA SER A 199 -26.87 -7.65 -4.77
C SER A 199 -26.06 -8.94 -4.89
N PRO A 200 -24.80 -8.93 -5.38
CA PRO A 200 -24.02 -10.14 -5.53
C PRO A 200 -23.18 -10.45 -4.27
N TYR A 201 -23.77 -10.47 -3.07
CA TYR A 201 -23.13 -11.05 -1.87
C TYR A 201 -24.18 -11.53 -0.86
N PRO A 202 -24.13 -12.78 -0.37
CA PRO A 202 -25.00 -13.23 0.71
C PRO A 202 -24.56 -12.67 2.07
N ASN A 203 -25.53 -12.13 2.81
CA ASN A 203 -25.42 -11.77 4.22
C ASN A 203 -25.10 -13.00 5.09
N GLN A 204 -24.07 -12.89 5.94
CA GLN A 204 -23.95 -13.72 7.13
C GLN A 204 -23.68 -12.82 8.34
N GLN A 205 -24.73 -12.58 9.12
CA GLN A 205 -24.62 -12.18 10.51
C GLN A 205 -25.12 -13.33 11.38
N ASN A 206 -24.22 -13.72 12.30
CA ASN A 206 -24.51 -14.09 13.69
C ASN A 206 -25.06 -15.49 14.00
N LEU A 207 -24.18 -16.42 14.39
CA LEU A 207 -24.45 -17.46 15.38
C LEU A 207 -23.15 -17.81 16.15
N SER A 208 -23.03 -17.30 17.38
CA SER A 208 -22.33 -18.02 18.46
C SER A 208 -23.37 -18.88 19.19
N PRO A 209 -23.03 -20.11 19.60
CA PRO A 209 -22.93 -20.34 21.04
C PRO A 209 -21.80 -21.30 21.42
N TYR A 210 -21.08 -20.97 22.50
CA TYR A 210 -20.24 -21.91 23.23
C TYR A 210 -21.06 -23.08 23.78
N PRO A 211 -20.44 -24.25 23.98
CA PRO A 211 -20.70 -25.07 25.15
C PRO A 211 -19.54 -24.94 26.15
N ASN A 212 -19.91 -24.52 27.35
CA ASN A 212 -19.17 -24.75 28.58
C ASN A 212 -19.04 -26.26 28.80
N ASN A 213 -17.85 -26.77 29.13
CA ASN A 213 -17.72 -27.95 29.99
C ASN A 213 -16.32 -28.04 30.61
N ASN A 214 -16.34 -27.77 31.91
CA ASN A 214 -15.35 -28.09 32.92
C ASN A 214 -15.32 -29.62 33.16
N LEU A 215 -14.19 -30.29 32.93
CA LEU A 215 -13.84 -31.57 33.57
C LEU A 215 -12.31 -31.64 33.76
N GLY A 216 -11.91 -32.00 34.98
CA GLY A 216 -10.56 -31.86 35.55
C GLY A 216 -9.48 -32.80 35.02
N GLY A 217 -8.27 -32.58 35.55
CA GLY A 217 -6.99 -33.20 35.15
C GLY A 217 -6.84 -34.71 35.37
N PRO A 218 -5.61 -35.25 35.30
CA PRO A 218 -4.64 -35.06 36.40
C PRO A 218 -3.17 -34.77 35.96
N GLY A 219 -2.31 -34.48 36.94
CA GLY A 219 -0.84 -34.35 36.85
C GLY A 219 -0.15 -35.62 36.33
N TYR A 220 1.16 -35.70 36.10
CA TYR A 220 2.34 -35.27 36.89
C TYR A 220 3.60 -35.35 35.96
N PRO A 221 4.87 -35.48 36.44
CA PRO A 221 5.77 -34.39 36.85
C PRO A 221 7.16 -34.43 36.15
N TYR A 222 7.96 -33.42 36.53
CA TYR A 222 9.40 -33.15 36.28
C TYR A 222 9.77 -32.44 34.97
#